data_AF-A0A814LWQ8-F1
#
_entry.id   AF-A0A814LWQ8-F1
#
_cell.length_a   1.000
_cell.length_b   1.000
_cell.length_c   1.000
_cell.angle_alpha   90.00
_cell.angle_beta   90.00
_cell.angle_gamma   90.00
#
_symmetry.space_group_name_H-M   'P 1'
#
loop_
_entity.id
_entity.type
_entity.pdbx_description
1 polymer ?
#
loop_
_entity_poly.entity_id
_entity_poly.type
_entity_poly.pdbx_seq_one_letter_code
_entity_poly.pdbx_strand_id
1 'polypeptide(L)'
;MGSYPFNEKEVVNTIELDINNGNLQKPNIYNKYLPFYELIKQQGYKLFNEIKENLSRTIQLAEFEPGFSFWSAKLERFIYLYGYYFTKSDHIKLIHFYLSILTITNLSYSNVEICLDMLKQLLRKTRLITRDDLTIDWRLFYKWAKLIFDNNDKTYGLVCLPEFVIFIININTILIYYFFF
;
A
#
# COMPACT_ATOMS: atom_id res chain seq x y z
N MET A 1 -28.35 -5.13 22.09
CA MET A 1 -27.42 -6.00 21.33
C MET A 1 -26.03 -5.65 21.80
N GLY A 2 -25.37 -6.60 22.47
CA GLY A 2 -24.19 -6.36 23.28
C GLY A 2 -22.99 -5.85 22.47
N SER A 3 -22.44 -4.72 22.90
CA SER A 3 -21.10 -4.29 22.56
C SER A 3 -20.11 -5.34 23.06
N TYR A 4 -19.52 -6.11 22.16
CA TYR A 4 -18.37 -6.96 22.49
C TYR A 4 -17.30 -6.07 23.14
N PRO A 5 -16.83 -6.38 24.36
CA PRO A 5 -15.73 -5.64 24.94
C PRO A 5 -14.49 -5.91 24.09
N PHE A 6 -13.97 -4.87 23.44
CA PHE A 6 -12.67 -4.90 22.77
C PHE A 6 -11.61 -5.14 23.85
N ASN A 7 -11.17 -6.40 23.98
CA ASN A 7 -10.29 -6.83 25.05
C ASN A 7 -8.84 -6.45 24.69
N GLU A 8 -8.43 -5.24 25.06
CA GLU A 8 -7.09 -4.70 24.81
C GLU A 8 -5.97 -5.65 25.26
N LYS A 9 -6.20 -6.49 26.27
CA LYS A 9 -5.21 -7.43 26.81
C LYS A 9 -4.94 -8.64 25.89
N GLU A 10 -5.94 -9.11 25.14
CA GLU A 10 -5.75 -10.19 24.15
C GLU A 10 -5.08 -9.70 22.87
N VAL A 11 -5.35 -8.45 22.48
CA VAL A 11 -4.69 -7.78 21.34
C VAL A 11 -3.22 -7.48 21.67
N VAL A 12 -2.91 -7.04 22.89
CA VAL A 12 -1.53 -6.83 23.34
C VAL A 12 -0.74 -8.15 23.36
N ASN A 13 -1.34 -9.25 23.84
CA ASN A 13 -0.68 -10.56 23.84
C ASN A 13 -0.44 -11.13 22.43
N THR A 14 -1.33 -10.88 21.46
CA THR A 14 -1.13 -11.30 20.06
C THR A 14 -0.07 -10.44 19.35
N ILE A 15 -0.02 -9.14 19.63
CA ILE A 15 1.03 -8.23 19.14
C ILE A 15 2.42 -8.62 19.70
N GLU A 16 2.51 -9.01 20.97
CA GLU A 16 3.76 -9.51 21.59
C GLU A 16 4.23 -10.85 20.99
N LEU A 17 3.32 -11.70 20.51
CA LEU A 17 3.66 -12.96 19.85
C LEU A 17 4.22 -12.76 18.43
N ASP A 18 3.72 -11.78 17.67
CA ASP A 18 4.27 -11.42 16.35
C ASP A 18 5.61 -10.68 16.47
N ILE A 19 5.79 -9.89 17.55
CA ILE A 19 7.04 -9.21 17.94
C ILE A 19 8.19 -10.20 18.16
N ASN A 20 7.91 -11.32 18.83
CA ASN A 20 8.92 -12.29 19.27
C ASN A 20 9.28 -13.32 18.19
N ASN A 21 8.45 -13.50 17.17
CA ASN A 21 8.66 -14.51 16.13
C ASN A 21 9.60 -14.08 14.97
N GLY A 22 10.15 -12.86 14.98
CA GLY A 22 11.17 -12.45 14.01
C GLY A 22 10.71 -12.39 12.54
N ASN A 23 9.40 -12.42 12.27
CA ASN A 23 8.82 -12.54 10.92
C ASN A 23 8.65 -11.20 10.18
N LEU A 24 9.28 -10.12 10.65
CA LEU A 24 9.27 -8.82 9.98
C LEU A 24 10.18 -8.86 8.74
N GLN A 25 9.70 -8.36 7.61
CA GLN A 25 10.47 -8.43 6.35
C GLN A 25 11.77 -7.64 6.40
N LYS A 26 11.66 -6.30 6.48
CA LYS A 26 12.82 -5.41 6.41
C LYS A 26 12.56 -4.13 7.20
N PRO A 27 12.66 -4.20 8.53
CA PRO A 27 12.59 -3.03 9.38
C PRO A 27 13.76 -2.08 9.08
N ASN A 28 13.60 -0.81 9.40
CA ASN A 28 14.68 0.17 9.31
C ASN A 28 15.79 -0.16 10.32
N ILE A 29 17.00 -0.41 9.82
CA ILE A 29 18.15 -0.84 10.62
C ILE A 29 18.58 0.24 11.60
N TYR A 30 18.44 1.52 11.21
CA TYR A 30 18.91 2.65 12.01
C TYR A 30 18.10 2.85 13.29
N ASN A 31 16.84 2.43 13.31
CA ASN A 31 15.98 2.58 14.48
C ASN A 31 16.53 1.81 15.70
N LYS A 32 17.33 0.76 15.50
CA LYS A 32 17.97 -0.02 16.56
C LYS A 32 18.98 0.77 17.39
N TYR A 33 19.56 1.82 16.83
CA TYR A 33 20.57 2.65 17.51
C TYR A 33 19.95 3.82 18.29
N LEU A 34 18.63 3.93 18.29
CA LEU A 34 17.93 5.00 19.01
C LEU A 34 17.82 4.65 20.50
N PRO A 35 18.04 5.62 21.42
CA PRO A 35 17.97 5.39 22.86
C PRO A 35 16.63 4.82 23.36
N PHE A 36 15.55 5.04 22.60
CA PHE A 36 14.19 4.64 22.92
C PHE A 36 13.63 3.58 21.95
N TYR A 37 14.50 2.69 21.43
CA TYR A 37 14.13 1.66 20.46
C TYR A 37 12.95 0.78 20.87
N GLU A 38 12.90 0.33 22.14
CA GLU A 38 11.81 -0.53 22.61
C GLU A 38 10.43 0.17 22.55
N LEU A 39 10.38 1.47 22.84
CA LEU A 39 9.16 2.26 22.70
C LEU A 39 8.76 2.41 21.23
N ILE A 40 9.73 2.65 20.34
CA ILE A 40 9.51 2.74 18.88
C ILE A 40 8.96 1.42 18.34
N LYS A 41 9.49 0.30 18.83
CA LYS A 41 9.05 -1.04 18.46
C LYS A 41 7.56 -1.20 18.75
N GLN A 42 7.14 -0.91 19.98
CA GLN A 42 5.73 -1.00 20.40
C GLN A 42 4.83 -0.01 19.65
N GLN A 43 5.28 1.23 19.46
CA GLN A 43 4.55 2.25 18.72
C GLN A 43 4.36 1.87 17.25
N GLY A 44 5.39 1.30 16.61
CA GLY A 44 5.32 0.85 15.22
C GLY A 44 4.21 -0.18 14.98
N TYR A 45 4.05 -1.15 15.88
CA TYR A 45 2.97 -2.13 15.79
C TYR A 45 1.59 -1.51 15.97
N LYS A 46 1.42 -0.68 17.00
CA LYS A 46 0.15 0.01 17.27
C LYS A 46 -0.26 0.86 16.07
N LEU A 47 0.68 1.62 15.52
CA LEU A 47 0.48 2.47 14.37
C LEU A 47 0.12 1.68 13.10
N PHE A 48 0.80 0.55 12.85
CA PHE A 48 0.48 -0.30 11.71
C PHE A 48 -0.92 -0.93 11.82
N ASN A 49 -1.29 -1.41 13.00
CA ASN A 49 -2.62 -1.96 13.24
C ASN A 49 -3.70 -0.88 13.07
N GLU A 50 -3.48 0.32 13.61
CA GLU A 50 -4.38 1.46 13.41
C GLU A 50 -4.56 1.78 11.93
N ILE A 51 -3.48 1.83 11.14
CA ILE A 51 -3.54 2.08 9.69
C ILE A 51 -4.34 0.98 8.99
N LYS A 52 -4.09 -0.29 9.30
CA LYS A 52 -4.77 -1.44 8.70
C LYS A 52 -6.28 -1.42 8.99
N GLU A 53 -6.65 -1.20 10.25
CA GLU A 53 -8.05 -1.11 10.67
C GLU A 53 -8.76 0.03 9.95
N ASN A 54 -8.16 1.21 9.92
CA ASN A 54 -8.78 2.37 9.31
C ASN A 54 -8.83 2.27 7.78
N LEU A 55 -7.82 1.70 7.11
CA LEU A 55 -7.89 1.41 5.67
C LEU A 55 -9.03 0.43 5.35
N SER A 56 -9.24 -0.58 6.18
CA SER A 56 -10.37 -1.50 5.99
C SER A 56 -11.72 -0.79 6.20
N ARG A 57 -11.78 0.13 7.17
CA ARG A 57 -12.98 0.90 7.51
C ARG A 57 -13.34 1.90 6.42
N THR A 58 -12.37 2.57 5.82
CA THR A 58 -12.63 3.53 4.72
C THR A 58 -13.24 2.84 3.52
N ILE A 59 -12.79 1.63 3.17
CA ILE A 59 -13.43 0.83 2.12
C ILE A 59 -14.86 0.42 2.50
N GLN A 60 -15.07 -0.05 3.73
CA GLN A 60 -16.40 -0.45 4.19
C GLN A 60 -17.40 0.70 4.15
N LEU A 61 -16.95 1.92 4.43
CA LEU A 61 -17.75 3.14 4.36
C LEU A 61 -17.78 3.78 2.97
N ALA A 62 -17.03 3.24 2.00
CA ALA A 62 -16.79 3.84 0.69
C ALA A 62 -16.28 5.29 0.74
N GLU A 63 -15.56 5.64 1.81
CA GLU A 63 -15.00 6.97 2.06
C GLU A 63 -13.60 7.10 1.44
N PHE A 64 -13.55 7.37 0.13
CA PHE A 64 -12.28 7.55 -0.58
C PHE A 64 -11.63 8.90 -0.26
N GLU A 65 -12.41 9.99 -0.27
CA GLU A 65 -11.94 11.30 0.19
C GLU A 65 -12.76 11.80 1.38
N PRO A 66 -12.12 12.25 2.48
CA PRO A 66 -10.66 12.36 2.73
C PRO A 66 -10.01 11.07 3.28
N GLY A 67 -10.80 10.07 3.66
CA GLY A 67 -10.36 8.93 4.48
C GLY A 67 -9.24 8.10 3.85
N PHE A 68 -9.48 7.51 2.68
CA PHE A 68 -8.50 6.65 2.03
C PHE A 68 -7.19 7.38 1.70
N SER A 69 -7.28 8.63 1.22
CA SER A 69 -6.11 9.46 0.95
C SER A 69 -5.27 9.70 2.21
N PHE A 70 -5.91 10.08 3.32
CA PHE A 70 -5.23 10.31 4.60
C PHE A 70 -4.50 9.06 5.13
N TRP A 71 -5.18 7.91 5.16
CA TRP A 71 -4.59 6.69 5.69
C TRP A 71 -3.51 6.09 4.76
N SER A 72 -3.64 6.28 3.45
CA SER A 72 -2.59 5.91 2.49
C SER A 72 -1.34 6.76 2.66
N ALA A 73 -1.48 8.08 2.84
CA ALA A 73 -0.36 8.96 3.16
C ALA A 73 0.30 8.61 4.51
N LYS A 74 -0.51 8.23 5.51
CA LYS A 74 -0.01 7.75 6.82
C LYS A 74 0.80 6.45 6.65
N LEU A 75 0.36 5.53 5.79
CA LEU A 75 1.08 4.30 5.46
C LEU A 75 2.38 4.57 4.72
N GLU A 76 2.40 5.49 3.77
CA GLU A 76 3.61 5.88 3.05
C GLU A 76 4.68 6.40 4.02
N ARG A 77 4.26 7.29 4.94
CA ARG A 77 5.13 7.86 5.97
C ARG A 77 5.59 6.80 6.99
N PHE A 78 4.74 5.82 7.29
CA PHE A 78 5.11 4.66 8.09
C PHE A 78 6.23 3.85 7.42
N ILE A 79 6.11 3.53 6.13
CA ILE A 79 7.12 2.80 5.38
C ILE A 79 8.43 3.59 5.31
N TYR A 80 8.36 4.92 5.20
CA TYR A 80 9.55 5.77 5.21
C TYR A 80 10.31 5.71 6.54
N LEU A 81 9.60 5.80 7.68
CA LEU A 81 10.20 5.85 9.01
C LEU A 81 10.63 4.47 9.54
N TYR A 82 9.76 3.48 9.41
CA TYR A 82 9.93 2.15 10.01
C TYR A 82 10.43 1.10 9.02
N GLY A 83 10.40 1.39 7.71
CA GLY A 83 10.66 0.41 6.67
C GLY A 83 9.47 -0.54 6.47
N TYR A 84 9.75 -1.76 6.01
CA TYR A 84 8.74 -2.82 5.86
C TYR A 84 8.59 -3.53 7.19
N TYR A 85 8.02 -2.80 8.15
CA TYR A 85 7.80 -3.22 9.52
C TYR A 85 6.47 -3.98 9.65
N PHE A 86 6.30 -4.99 8.81
CA PHE A 86 5.13 -5.88 8.79
C PHE A 86 5.52 -7.25 8.25
N THR A 87 4.63 -8.22 8.41
CA THR A 87 4.83 -9.60 7.95
C THR A 87 4.75 -9.70 6.43
N LYS A 88 5.30 -10.77 5.86
CA LYS A 88 5.14 -11.06 4.42
C LYS A 88 3.67 -11.25 4.02
N SER A 89 2.87 -11.87 4.89
CA SER A 89 1.43 -12.05 4.67
C SER A 89 0.72 -10.70 4.56
N ASP A 90 0.99 -9.78 5.48
CA ASP A 90 0.38 -8.46 5.47
C ASP A 90 0.84 -7.61 4.29
N HIS A 91 2.11 -7.75 3.87
CA HIS A 91 2.60 -7.10 2.66
C HIS A 91 1.79 -7.52 1.42
N ILE A 92 1.59 -8.83 1.22
CA ILE A 92 0.83 -9.35 0.09
C ILE A 92 -0.63 -8.88 0.15
N LYS A 93 -1.24 -8.89 1.34
CA LYS A 93 -2.61 -8.38 1.54
C LYS A 93 -2.73 -6.89 1.20
N LEU A 94 -1.75 -6.07 1.58
CA LEU A 94 -1.72 -4.65 1.21
C LEU A 94 -1.65 -4.46 -0.31
N ILE A 95 -0.82 -5.24 -1.00
CA ILE A 95 -0.74 -5.17 -2.48
C ILE A 95 -2.08 -5.55 -3.11
N HIS A 96 -2.67 -6.67 -2.70
CA HIS A 96 -3.99 -7.08 -3.21
C HIS A 96 -5.09 -6.07 -2.88
N PHE A 97 -5.01 -5.41 -1.72
CA PHE A 97 -5.92 -4.35 -1.32
C PHE A 97 -5.86 -3.15 -2.26
N TYR A 98 -4.66 -2.65 -2.60
CA TYR A 98 -4.55 -1.54 -3.56
C TYR A 98 -4.94 -1.95 -4.99
N LEU A 99 -4.66 -3.20 -5.40
CA LEU A 99 -5.09 -3.73 -6.69
C LEU A 99 -6.63 -3.89 -6.78
N SER A 100 -7.29 -4.29 -5.69
CA SER A 100 -8.74 -4.44 -5.68
C SER A 100 -9.44 -3.08 -5.81
N ILE A 101 -8.91 -2.04 -5.18
CA ILE A 101 -9.41 -0.66 -5.35
C ILE A 101 -9.31 -0.22 -6.81
N LEU A 102 -8.20 -0.50 -7.48
CA LEU A 102 -8.02 -0.17 -8.91
C LEU A 102 -9.02 -0.89 -9.83
N THR A 103 -9.65 -1.98 -9.37
CA THR A 103 -10.65 -2.72 -10.15
C THR A 103 -12.02 -2.02 -10.13
N ILE A 104 -12.27 -1.12 -9.16
CA ILE A 104 -13.51 -0.37 -9.04
C ILE A 104 -13.68 0.57 -10.24
N THR A 105 -14.86 0.52 -10.87
CA THR A 105 -15.24 1.41 -11.97
C THR A 105 -15.56 2.81 -11.44
N ASN A 106 -15.13 3.86 -12.16
CA ASN A 106 -15.34 5.28 -11.82
C ASN A 106 -14.55 5.79 -10.61
N LEU A 107 -13.35 5.26 -10.37
CA LEU A 107 -12.42 5.83 -9.38
C LEU A 107 -11.85 7.17 -9.87
N SER A 108 -11.74 8.16 -8.99
CA SER A 108 -11.13 9.45 -9.33
C SER A 108 -9.64 9.30 -9.64
N TYR A 109 -9.11 10.13 -10.56
CA TYR A 109 -7.70 10.07 -10.96
C TYR A 109 -6.74 10.27 -9.77
N SER A 110 -7.09 11.11 -8.80
CA SER A 110 -6.30 11.31 -7.57
C SER A 110 -6.20 10.03 -6.74
N ASN A 111 -7.30 9.29 -6.60
CA ASN A 111 -7.28 8.03 -5.86
C ASN A 111 -6.51 6.93 -6.61
N VAL A 112 -6.57 6.94 -7.94
CA VAL A 112 -5.78 6.05 -8.80
C VAL A 112 -4.29 6.35 -8.62
N GLU A 113 -3.89 7.62 -8.62
CA GLU A 113 -2.51 8.04 -8.37
C GLU A 113 -1.99 7.52 -7.04
N ILE A 114 -2.73 7.76 -5.95
CA ILE A 114 -2.37 7.27 -4.61
C ILE A 114 -2.18 5.76 -4.60
N CYS A 115 -3.07 5.00 -5.25
CA CYS A 115 -2.93 3.55 -5.35
C CYS A 115 -1.66 3.14 -6.10
N LEU A 116 -1.35 3.81 -7.21
CA LEU A 116 -0.18 3.51 -8.04
C LEU A 116 1.13 3.86 -7.33
N ASP A 117 1.20 4.98 -6.63
CA ASP A 117 2.37 5.37 -5.85
C ASP A 117 2.61 4.44 -4.67
N MET A 118 1.54 4.03 -3.98
CA MET A 118 1.65 3.01 -2.93
C MET A 118 2.10 1.66 -3.50
N LEU A 119 1.55 1.21 -4.62
CA LEU A 119 1.98 -0.03 -5.28
C LEU A 119 3.45 0.05 -5.71
N LYS A 120 3.90 1.18 -6.26
CA LYS A 120 5.31 1.44 -6.59
C LYS A 120 6.19 1.34 -5.35
N GLN A 121 5.76 1.92 -4.23
CA GLN A 121 6.51 1.85 -2.98
C GLN A 121 6.58 0.41 -2.44
N LEU A 122 5.48 -0.33 -2.45
CA LEU A 122 5.40 -1.72 -1.97
C LEU A 122 6.23 -2.67 -2.85
N LEU A 123 6.11 -2.56 -4.17
CA LEU A 123 6.81 -3.40 -5.14
C LEU A 123 8.28 -3.02 -5.38
N ARG A 124 8.75 -1.89 -4.84
CA ARG A 124 10.14 -1.39 -5.03
C ARG A 124 11.20 -2.42 -4.65
N LYS A 125 10.96 -3.24 -3.62
CA LYS A 125 11.91 -4.26 -3.14
C LYS A 125 11.47 -5.65 -3.59
N THR A 126 11.64 -5.92 -4.88
CA THR A 126 11.27 -7.20 -5.51
C THR A 126 11.89 -8.44 -4.84
N ARG A 127 13.03 -8.31 -4.15
CA ARG A 127 13.65 -9.41 -3.38
C ARG A 127 12.82 -9.88 -2.17
N LEU A 128 11.86 -9.10 -1.71
CA LEU A 128 11.04 -9.42 -0.53
C LEU A 128 9.80 -10.28 -0.86
N ILE A 129 9.44 -10.38 -2.14
CA ILE A 129 8.24 -11.07 -2.62
C ILE A 129 8.69 -12.11 -3.65
N THR A 130 8.33 -13.38 -3.43
CA THR A 130 8.63 -14.42 -4.41
C THR A 130 7.62 -14.33 -5.54
N ARG A 131 8.02 -14.70 -6.77
CA ARG A 131 7.12 -14.72 -7.94
C ARG A 131 5.89 -15.61 -7.72
N ASP A 132 6.05 -16.70 -6.99
CA ASP A 132 4.96 -17.63 -6.68
C ASP A 132 3.91 -17.05 -5.73
N ASP A 133 4.27 -16.04 -4.94
CA ASP A 133 3.36 -15.45 -3.94
C ASP A 133 2.42 -14.39 -4.55
N LEU A 134 2.78 -13.80 -5.69
CA LEU A 134 2.09 -12.63 -6.22
C LEU A 134 1.95 -12.69 -7.74
N THR A 135 0.73 -12.95 -8.18
CA THR A 135 0.31 -12.84 -9.58
C THR A 135 -0.44 -11.53 -9.78
N ILE A 136 0.06 -10.67 -10.67
CA ILE A 136 -0.56 -9.37 -10.96
C ILE A 136 -1.10 -9.36 -12.40
N ASP A 137 -2.38 -9.01 -12.54
CA ASP A 137 -3.00 -8.84 -13.86
C ASP A 137 -2.57 -7.52 -14.52
N TRP A 138 -1.65 -7.60 -15.48
CA TRP A 138 -1.18 -6.43 -16.25
C TRP A 138 -2.29 -5.68 -16.98
N ARG A 139 -3.39 -6.39 -17.32
CA ARG A 139 -4.55 -5.83 -18.03
C ARG A 139 -5.20 -4.68 -17.26
N LEU A 140 -5.15 -4.72 -15.92
CA LEU A 140 -5.69 -3.67 -15.06
C LEU A 140 -4.96 -2.35 -15.29
N PHE A 141 -3.64 -2.38 -15.30
CA PHE A 141 -2.80 -1.21 -15.57
C PHE A 141 -2.96 -0.72 -17.01
N TYR A 142 -3.05 -1.64 -17.97
CA TYR A 142 -3.29 -1.30 -19.36
C TYR A 142 -4.64 -0.57 -19.54
N LYS A 143 -5.70 -1.03 -18.89
CA LYS A 143 -7.01 -0.37 -18.92
C LYS A 143 -6.92 1.07 -18.41
N TRP A 144 -6.28 1.28 -17.27
CA TRP A 144 -6.10 2.62 -16.70
C TRP A 144 -5.21 3.51 -17.58
N ALA A 145 -4.12 2.97 -18.12
CA ALA A 145 -3.30 3.69 -19.08
C ALA A 145 -4.11 4.13 -20.29
N LYS A 146 -4.87 3.20 -20.89
CA LYS A 146 -5.72 3.49 -22.04
C LYS A 146 -6.76 4.56 -21.73
N LEU A 147 -7.47 4.46 -20.61
CA LEU A 147 -8.42 5.50 -20.17
C LEU A 147 -7.76 6.88 -20.08
N ILE A 148 -6.53 6.95 -19.56
CA ILE A 148 -5.81 8.21 -19.40
C ILE A 148 -5.24 8.74 -20.73
N PHE A 149 -4.84 7.86 -21.65
CA PHE A 149 -4.39 8.25 -22.99
C PHE A 149 -5.54 8.68 -23.90
N ASP A 150 -6.66 7.97 -23.85
CA ASP A 150 -7.85 8.20 -24.67
C ASP A 150 -8.70 9.38 -24.18
N ASN A 151 -8.45 9.89 -22.97
CA ASN A 151 -9.11 11.10 -22.48
C ASN A 151 -8.73 12.33 -23.30
N ASN A 152 -9.65 12.74 -24.17
CA ASN A 152 -9.58 14.00 -24.92
C ASN A 152 -9.61 15.25 -24.02
N ASP A 153 -9.95 15.13 -22.74
CA ASP A 153 -9.94 16.25 -21.78
C ASP A 153 -8.54 16.88 -21.59
N LYS A 154 -7.47 16.16 -21.97
CA LYS A 154 -6.11 16.70 -22.10
C LYS A 154 -6.04 17.89 -23.06
N THR A 155 -6.74 17.82 -24.19
CA THR A 155 -6.71 18.90 -25.18
C THR A 155 -7.46 20.14 -24.71
N TYR A 156 -8.35 19.98 -23.72
CA TYR A 156 -9.16 21.07 -23.16
C TYR A 156 -8.63 21.59 -21.81
N GLY A 157 -7.58 20.99 -21.24
CA GLY A 157 -6.99 21.41 -19.96
C GLY A 157 -7.90 21.19 -18.74
N LEU A 158 -8.92 20.34 -18.85
CA LEU A 158 -9.94 20.13 -17.82
C LEU A 158 -9.49 19.16 -16.72
N VAL A 159 -8.43 18.38 -16.97
CA VAL A 159 -7.89 17.39 -16.03
C VAL A 159 -6.38 17.52 -15.96
N CYS A 160 -5.85 17.92 -14.80
CA CYS A 160 -4.44 17.78 -14.48
C CYS A 160 -4.16 16.30 -14.26
N LEU A 161 -3.65 15.62 -15.29
CA LEU A 161 -3.26 14.22 -15.15
C LEU A 161 -1.96 14.14 -14.36
N PRO A 162 -1.90 13.32 -13.31
CA PRO A 162 -0.71 13.30 -12.48
C PRO A 162 0.46 12.57 -13.14
N GLU A 163 1.68 12.82 -12.65
CA GLU A 163 2.95 12.40 -13.28
C GLU A 163 3.10 10.87 -13.48
N PHE A 164 2.23 10.05 -12.88
CA PHE A 164 2.26 8.59 -12.98
C PHE A 164 1.99 8.04 -14.40
N VAL A 165 1.48 8.84 -15.34
CA VAL A 165 1.34 8.41 -16.75
C VAL A 165 2.70 8.07 -17.35
N ILE A 166 3.75 8.80 -16.96
CA ILE A 166 5.16 8.53 -17.33
C ILE A 166 5.62 7.20 -16.74
N PHE A 167 5.05 6.77 -15.62
CA PHE A 167 5.43 5.53 -14.92
C PHE A 167 4.85 4.28 -15.58
N ILE A 168 3.59 4.30 -16.06
CA ILE A 168 3.05 3.16 -16.83
C ILE A 168 3.82 2.99 -18.16
N ILE A 169 4.27 4.09 -18.76
CA ILE A 169 5.18 4.02 -19.92
C ILE A 169 6.49 3.34 -19.52
N ASN A 170 7.15 3.77 -18.43
CA ASN A 170 8.42 3.19 -18.00
C ASN A 170 8.33 1.70 -17.60
N ILE A 171 7.25 1.28 -16.93
CA ILE A 171 7.01 -0.14 -16.64
C ILE A 171 6.83 -0.93 -17.93
N ASN A 172 6.09 -0.41 -18.92
CA ASN A 172 5.97 -1.07 -20.22
C ASN A 172 7.32 -1.13 -20.95
N THR A 173 8.14 -0.07 -20.90
CA THR A 173 9.49 -0.12 -21.48
C THR A 173 10.33 -1.20 -20.80
N ILE A 174 10.32 -1.29 -19.47
CA ILE A 174 11.08 -2.30 -18.72
C ILE A 174 10.55 -3.71 -18.98
N LEU A 175 9.23 -3.91 -19.03
CA LEU A 175 8.61 -5.22 -19.31
C LEU A 175 8.80 -5.64 -20.77
N ILE A 176 8.71 -4.73 -21.74
CA ILE A 176 9.01 -5.02 -23.16
C ILE A 176 10.48 -5.42 -23.31
N TYR A 177 11.41 -4.74 -22.63
CA TYR A 177 12.83 -5.12 -22.66
C TYR A 177 13.14 -6.45 -21.96
N TYR A 178 12.32 -6.89 -21.00
CA TYR A 178 12.54 -8.13 -20.24
C TYR A 178 11.77 -9.35 -20.76
N PHE A 179 10.78 -9.15 -21.64
CA PHE A 179 9.99 -10.24 -22.24
C PHE A 179 10.40 -10.57 -23.69
N PHE A 180 11.23 -9.73 -24.33
CA PHE A 180 11.73 -9.93 -25.70
C PHE A 180 13.22 -10.32 -25.80
N PHE A 181 13.87 -10.68 -24.70
CA PHE A 181 15.22 -11.29 -24.65
C PHE A 181 15.26 -12.39 -23.60
#